data_AF-A0A963DXG7-F1
#
_entry.id   AF-A0A963DXG7-F1
#
_cell.length_a   1.000
_cell.length_b   1.000
_cell.length_c   1.000
_cell.angle_alpha   90.00
_cell.angle_beta   90.00
_cell.angle_gamma   90.00
#
_symmetry.space_group_name_H-M   'P 1'
#
loop_
_entity.id
_entity.type
_entity.pdbx_description
1 polymer ?
#
loop_
_entity_poly.entity_id
_entity_poly.type
_entity_poly.pdbx_seq_one_letter_code
_entity_poly.pdbx_strand_id
1 'polypeptide(L)'
;MKRLLALIPLVCAASLPAGEADVLSAEAHCDDDRNCRFDVTVRHADEGWSHYADRWDVLGPDGQLLGRRTLLHPHVSEQPFTRSLGGVRIPAGLESVRIRAHDKVHGDGGNEVVVDIR
;
A
#
# COMPACT_ATOMS: atom_id res chain seq x y z
N MET A 1 20.52 55.05 -19.75
CA MET A 1 19.98 53.78 -20.30
C MET A 1 20.22 52.68 -19.25
N LYS A 2 19.23 52.37 -18.40
CA LYS A 2 19.37 51.33 -17.36
C LYS A 2 18.90 50.01 -17.94
N ARG A 3 19.84 49.08 -18.20
CA ARG A 3 19.54 47.71 -18.62
C ARG A 3 19.04 46.95 -17.39
N LEU A 4 17.78 46.53 -17.41
CA LEU A 4 17.20 45.66 -16.40
C LEU A 4 17.68 44.23 -16.71
N LEU A 5 18.60 43.69 -15.90
CA LEU A 5 18.87 42.24 -15.93
C LEU A 5 17.71 41.54 -15.19
N ALA A 6 16.93 40.75 -15.93
CA ALA A 6 15.94 39.86 -15.34
C ALA A 6 16.66 38.60 -14.81
N LEU A 7 16.64 38.42 -13.50
CA LEU A 7 17.11 37.20 -12.84
C LEU A 7 15.98 36.16 -12.96
N ILE A 8 16.17 35.13 -13.79
CA ILE A 8 15.23 34.00 -13.89
C ILE A 8 15.47 33.09 -12.68
N PRO A 9 14.47 32.86 -11.81
CA PRO A 9 14.64 31.94 -10.70
C PRO A 9 14.65 30.50 -11.24
N LEU A 10 15.74 29.79 -10.98
CA LEU A 10 15.84 28.36 -11.25
C LEU A 10 14.97 27.63 -10.21
N VAL A 11 13.79 27.16 -10.62
CA VAL A 11 12.94 26.31 -9.80
C VAL A 11 13.54 24.90 -9.83
N CYS A 12 14.29 24.53 -8.79
CA CYS A 12 14.63 23.13 -8.54
C CYS A 12 13.35 22.41 -8.08
N ALA A 13 12.80 21.54 -8.92
CA ALA A 13 11.83 20.56 -8.48
C ALA A 13 12.56 19.56 -7.57
N ALA A 14 12.41 19.71 -6.25
CA ALA A 14 12.86 18.69 -5.32
C ALA A 14 11.89 17.51 -5.44
N SER A 15 12.36 16.39 -6.00
CA SER A 15 11.67 15.11 -5.86
C SER A 15 11.60 14.78 -4.38
N LEU A 16 10.42 14.81 -3.78
CA LEU A 16 10.24 14.19 -2.47
C LEU A 16 10.54 12.71 -2.66
N PRO A 17 11.36 12.09 -1.81
CA PRO A 17 11.55 10.64 -1.88
C PRO A 17 10.18 9.98 -1.82
N ALA A 18 9.97 8.97 -2.67
CA ALA A 18 8.83 8.09 -2.52
C ALA A 18 8.85 7.55 -1.08
N GLY A 19 7.83 7.90 -0.28
CA GLY A 19 7.68 7.34 1.05
C GLY A 19 7.40 5.83 0.98
N GLU A 20 7.39 5.17 2.13
CA GLU A 20 6.95 3.77 2.25
C GLU A 20 5.52 3.58 1.71
N ALA A 21 5.16 2.34 1.33
CA ALA A 21 3.83 2.06 0.80
C ALA A 21 2.74 2.17 1.88
N ASP A 22 1.72 3.00 1.64
CA ASP A 22 0.59 3.18 2.54
C ASP A 22 -0.58 2.27 2.19
N VAL A 23 -1.20 1.64 3.19
CA VAL A 23 -2.58 1.15 3.09
C VAL A 23 -3.52 2.29 3.48
N LEU A 24 -4.36 2.73 2.55
CA LEU A 24 -5.32 3.82 2.79
C LEU A 24 -6.66 3.30 3.31
N SER A 25 -7.11 2.15 2.79
CA SER A 25 -8.33 1.49 3.23
C SER A 25 -8.27 0.01 2.92
N ALA A 26 -9.03 -0.77 3.69
CA ALA A 26 -9.21 -2.18 3.45
C ALA A 26 -10.62 -2.60 3.87
N GLU A 27 -11.28 -3.37 3.02
CA GLU A 27 -12.60 -3.96 3.28
C GLU A 27 -12.46 -5.48 3.31
N ALA A 28 -13.18 -6.13 4.24
CA ALA A 28 -13.24 -7.58 4.36
C ALA A 28 -14.67 -8.07 4.09
N HIS A 29 -14.77 -9.12 3.26
CA HIS A 29 -16.01 -9.82 2.97
C HIS A 29 -15.80 -11.30 3.27
N CYS A 30 -16.43 -11.81 4.32
CA CYS A 30 -16.26 -13.18 4.80
C CYS A 30 -17.56 -13.98 4.61
N ASP A 31 -17.42 -15.28 4.32
CA ASP A 31 -18.52 -16.23 4.41
C ASP A 31 -18.67 -16.80 5.84
N ASP A 32 -19.71 -17.61 6.06
CA ASP A 32 -20.00 -18.24 7.36
C ASP A 32 -18.85 -19.14 7.85
N ASP A 33 -18.03 -19.65 6.93
CA ASP A 33 -16.87 -20.44 7.28
C ASP A 33 -15.66 -19.56 7.64
N ARG A 34 -15.74 -18.22 7.57
CA ARG A 34 -14.60 -17.29 7.76
C ARG A 34 -13.52 -17.42 6.69
N ASN A 35 -13.92 -17.77 5.48
CA ASN A 35 -13.09 -17.61 4.29
C ASN A 35 -13.38 -16.23 3.68
N CYS A 36 -12.37 -15.38 3.68
CA CYS A 36 -12.53 -13.96 3.42
C CYS A 36 -11.90 -13.53 2.09
N ARG A 37 -12.53 -12.53 1.48
CA ARG A 37 -11.96 -11.68 0.46
C ARG A 37 -11.63 -10.32 1.06
N PHE A 38 -10.44 -9.82 0.76
CA PHE A 38 -10.01 -8.47 1.10
C PHE A 38 -9.92 -7.63 -0.16
N ASP A 39 -10.40 -6.40 -0.11
CA ASP A 39 -10.22 -5.38 -1.13
C ASP A 39 -9.42 -4.23 -0.50
N VAL A 40 -8.17 -4.05 -0.93
CA VAL A 40 -7.19 -3.19 -0.25
C VAL A 40 -6.73 -2.08 -1.19
N THR A 41 -6.86 -0.84 -0.72
CA THR A 41 -6.40 0.36 -1.42
C THR A 41 -5.02 0.75 -0.92
N VAL A 42 -4.05 0.76 -1.83
CA VAL A 42 -2.66 1.11 -1.56
C VAL A 42 -2.32 2.42 -2.27
N ARG A 43 -1.46 3.22 -1.63
CA ARG A 43 -0.81 4.36 -2.25
C ARG A 43 0.70 4.27 -2.03
N HIS A 44 1.45 4.39 -3.11
CA HIS A 44 2.90 4.52 -3.07
C HIS A 44 3.34 5.38 -4.26
N ALA A 45 4.43 6.11 -4.11
CA ALA A 45 4.98 6.92 -5.21
C ALA A 45 5.89 6.03 -6.08
N ASP A 46 5.30 5.09 -6.82
CA ASP A 46 6.04 4.19 -7.69
C ASP A 46 6.91 4.95 -8.71
N GLU A 47 8.18 4.59 -8.84
CA GLU A 47 9.13 5.18 -9.80
C GLU A 47 9.52 4.20 -10.92
N GLY A 48 8.92 3.01 -10.94
CA GLY A 48 9.15 1.97 -11.93
C GLY A 48 9.56 0.63 -11.32
N TRP A 49 10.11 -0.27 -12.12
CA TRP A 49 10.34 -1.68 -11.74
C TRP A 49 11.29 -1.91 -10.56
N SER A 50 12.16 -0.94 -10.28
CA SER A 50 13.10 -0.96 -9.15
C SER A 50 12.51 -0.43 -7.85
N HIS A 51 11.44 0.37 -7.91
CA HIS A 51 10.86 1.02 -6.74
C HIS A 51 9.35 1.16 -6.91
N TYR A 52 8.63 0.16 -6.43
CA TYR A 52 7.18 0.14 -6.40
C TYR A 52 6.68 -0.71 -5.24
N ALA A 53 5.42 -0.51 -4.85
CA ALA A 53 4.73 -1.38 -3.92
C ALA A 53 4.53 -2.78 -4.54
N ASP A 54 5.23 -3.79 -4.03
CA ASP A 54 5.26 -5.13 -4.64
C ASP A 54 4.36 -6.14 -3.93
N ARG A 55 3.83 -5.81 -2.75
CA ARG A 55 2.81 -6.62 -2.07
C ARG A 55 2.04 -5.85 -0.99
N TRP A 56 0.98 -6.48 -0.52
CA TRP A 56 0.42 -6.25 0.81
C TRP A 56 0.03 -7.57 1.47
N ASP A 57 0.01 -7.57 2.79
CA ASP A 57 -0.15 -8.74 3.65
C ASP A 57 -1.36 -8.58 4.58
N VAL A 58 -2.06 -9.69 4.82
CA VAL A 58 -3.07 -9.84 5.87
C VAL A 58 -2.40 -10.51 7.07
N LEU A 59 -2.35 -9.81 8.19
CA LEU A 59 -1.65 -10.23 9.40
C LEU A 59 -2.61 -10.44 10.56
N GLY A 60 -2.35 -11.48 11.35
CA GLY A 60 -2.94 -11.62 12.68
C GLY A 60 -2.45 -10.52 13.64
N PRO A 61 -3.08 -10.36 14.81
CA PRO A 61 -2.69 -9.37 15.81
C PRO A 61 -1.22 -9.53 16.26
N ASP A 62 -0.76 -10.77 16.35
CA ASP A 62 0.61 -11.18 16.70
C ASP A 62 1.63 -11.08 15.56
N GLY A 63 1.18 -10.67 14.36
CA GLY A 63 2.02 -10.60 13.16
C GLY A 63 2.08 -11.89 12.35
N GLN A 64 1.29 -12.93 12.68
CA GLN A 64 1.17 -14.12 11.84
C GLN A 64 0.68 -13.75 10.44
N LEU A 65 1.36 -14.24 9.39
CA LEU A 65 0.89 -14.06 8.01
C LEU A 65 -0.29 -14.99 7.72
N LEU A 66 -1.45 -14.40 7.44
CA LEU A 66 -2.69 -15.11 7.08
C LEU A 66 -2.91 -15.15 5.56
N GLY A 67 -2.41 -14.13 4.84
CA GLY A 67 -2.51 -14.05 3.39
C GLY A 67 -1.59 -12.98 2.82
N ARG A 68 -1.21 -13.13 1.55
CA ARG A 68 -0.34 -12.19 0.84
C ARG A 68 -0.87 -11.95 -0.57
N ARG A 69 -0.95 -10.69 -0.97
CA ARG A 69 -1.22 -10.29 -2.35
C ARG A 69 0.04 -9.70 -2.95
N THR A 70 0.64 -10.42 -3.89
CA THR A 70 1.72 -9.88 -4.73
C THR A 70 1.17 -8.93 -5.78
N LEU A 71 1.88 -7.83 -6.00
CA LEU A 71 1.64 -6.83 -7.04
C LEU A 71 2.73 -6.97 -8.09
N LEU A 72 2.32 -7.28 -9.32
CA LEU A 72 3.23 -7.79 -10.36
C LEU A 72 3.83 -6.71 -11.27
N HIS A 73 3.42 -5.46 -11.12
CA HIS A 73 3.89 -4.35 -11.92
C HIS A 73 3.81 -3.04 -11.11
N PRO A 74 4.59 -2.00 -11.48
CA PRO A 74 4.40 -0.66 -10.95
C PRO A 74 3.06 -0.05 -11.40
N HIS A 75 2.54 0.84 -10.59
CA HIS A 75 1.29 1.60 -10.76
C HIS A 75 1.57 3.11 -10.81
N VAL A 76 2.63 3.53 -11.50
CA VAL A 76 3.09 4.94 -11.59
C VAL A 76 1.95 5.91 -11.98
N SER A 77 1.05 5.47 -12.87
CA SER A 77 -0.06 6.29 -13.38
C SER A 77 -1.43 5.96 -12.78
N GLU A 78 -1.49 5.07 -11.79
CA GLU A 78 -2.72 4.60 -11.13
C GLU A 78 -2.52 4.69 -9.61
N GLN A 79 -2.72 5.88 -9.03
CA GLN A 79 -2.59 6.09 -7.59
C GLN A 79 -3.77 6.92 -7.03
N PRO A 80 -4.37 6.49 -5.91
CA PRO A 80 -4.22 5.17 -5.29
C PRO A 80 -4.82 4.07 -6.18
N PHE A 81 -4.44 2.81 -5.93
CA PHE A 81 -5.02 1.65 -6.61
C PHE A 81 -5.56 0.63 -5.61
N THR A 82 -6.60 -0.10 -6.00
CA THR A 82 -7.19 -1.17 -5.19
C THR A 82 -6.92 -2.52 -5.83
N ARG A 83 -6.49 -3.51 -5.04
CA ARG A 83 -6.38 -4.91 -5.47
C ARG A 83 -6.95 -5.82 -4.40
N SER A 84 -7.48 -6.95 -4.84
CA SER A 84 -8.20 -7.88 -3.97
C SER A 84 -7.43 -9.16 -3.70
N LEU A 85 -7.67 -9.84 -2.58
CA LEU A 85 -7.20 -11.20 -2.30
C LEU A 85 -8.37 -12.02 -1.76
N GLY A 86 -8.75 -13.06 -2.48
CA GLY A 86 -9.75 -14.02 -2.01
C GLY A 86 -9.11 -15.28 -1.43
N GLY A 87 -9.90 -16.08 -0.72
CA GLY A 87 -9.46 -17.38 -0.21
C GLY A 87 -8.66 -17.32 1.10
N VAL A 88 -8.70 -16.19 1.80
CA VAL A 88 -7.93 -16.00 3.04
C VAL A 88 -8.73 -16.58 4.20
N ARG A 89 -8.26 -17.70 4.75
CA ARG A 89 -8.90 -18.34 5.89
C ARG A 89 -8.53 -17.64 7.20
N ILE A 90 -9.51 -17.07 7.89
CA ILE A 90 -9.27 -16.43 9.19
C ILE A 90 -9.57 -17.43 10.32
N PRO A 91 -8.60 -17.75 11.20
CA PRO A 91 -8.84 -18.67 12.30
C PRO A 91 -9.96 -18.20 13.22
N ALA A 92 -10.69 -19.15 13.81
CA ALA A 92 -11.73 -18.85 14.78
C ALA A 92 -11.16 -18.07 15.97
N GLY A 93 -11.91 -17.08 16.46
CA GLY A 93 -11.51 -16.23 17.59
C GLY A 93 -10.69 -14.99 17.23
N LEU A 94 -10.25 -14.81 15.97
CA LEU A 94 -9.70 -13.52 15.53
C LEU A 94 -10.84 -12.57 15.15
N GLU A 95 -10.99 -11.45 15.86
CA GLU A 95 -12.02 -10.46 15.55
C GLU A 95 -11.53 -9.35 14.61
N SER A 96 -10.23 -9.26 14.39
CA SER A 96 -9.62 -8.27 13.51
C SER A 96 -8.32 -8.77 12.91
N VAL A 97 -7.96 -8.22 11.75
CA VAL A 97 -6.65 -8.39 11.11
C VAL A 97 -6.01 -7.04 10.84
N ARG A 98 -4.70 -7.04 10.65
CA ARG A 98 -3.94 -5.86 10.24
C ARG A 98 -3.46 -6.03 8.80
N ILE A 99 -3.60 -4.99 8.00
CA ILE A 99 -3.19 -4.95 6.60
C ILE A 99 -1.98 -4.04 6.49
N ARG A 100 -0.91 -4.56 5.88
CA ARG A 100 0.37 -3.86 5.72
C ARG A 100 0.86 -3.95 4.27
N ALA A 101 1.31 -2.85 3.71
CA ALA A 101 1.95 -2.81 2.40
C ALA A 101 3.48 -2.92 2.52
N HIS A 102 4.13 -3.23 1.41
CA HIS A 102 5.57 -3.28 1.28
C HIS A 102 5.99 -2.76 -0.09
N ASP A 103 7.11 -2.05 -0.13
CA ASP A 103 7.77 -1.65 -1.36
C ASP A 103 9.18 -2.23 -1.49
N LYS A 104 9.68 -2.31 -2.73
CA LYS A 104 10.96 -2.96 -3.03
C LYS A 104 12.19 -2.32 -2.39
N VAL A 105 12.13 -1.06 -2.00
CA VAL A 105 13.28 -0.29 -1.53
C VAL A 105 13.28 -0.15 -0.02
N HIS A 106 12.16 0.22 0.58
CA HIS A 106 12.07 0.46 2.02
C HIS A 106 11.59 -0.76 2.80
N GLY A 107 10.98 -1.73 2.14
CA GLY A 107 10.47 -2.93 2.77
C GLY A 107 9.07 -2.73 3.33
N ASP A 108 8.80 -3.36 4.48
CA ASP A 108 7.52 -3.22 5.19
C ASP A 108 7.51 -1.86 5.89
N GLY A 109 6.44 -1.08 5.74
CA GLY A 109 6.35 0.26 6.32
C GLY A 109 5.04 0.97 5.95
N GLY A 110 5.02 2.28 6.16
CA GLY A 110 3.91 3.15 5.84
C GLY A 110 2.71 2.98 6.78
N ASN A 111 1.57 3.52 6.37
CA ASN A 111 0.33 3.36 7.12
C ASN A 111 -0.22 1.93 7.01
N GLU A 112 -0.56 1.34 8.16
CA GLU A 112 -1.26 0.06 8.26
C GLU A 112 -2.73 0.29 8.66
N VAL A 113 -3.61 -0.60 8.22
CA VAL A 113 -5.06 -0.54 8.55
C VAL A 113 -5.48 -1.78 9.31
N VAL A 114 -6.23 -1.61 10.39
CA VAL A 114 -6.90 -2.71 11.10
C VAL A 114 -8.32 -2.86 10.56
N VAL A 115 -8.70 -4.09 10.24
CA VAL A 115 -10.01 -4.44 9.68
C VAL A 115 -10.69 -5.44 10.61
N ASP A 116 -11.91 -5.12 11.03
CA ASP A 116 -12.77 -6.04 11.78
C ASP A 116 -13.20 -7.20 10.88
N ILE A 117 -13.10 -8.43 11.40
CA ILE A 117 -13.58 -9.65 10.76
C ILE A 117 -14.91 -10.00 11.44
N ARG A 118 -16.00 -9.64 10.77
CA ARG A 118 -17.36 -9.99 11.19
C ARG A 118 -17.81 -11.29 10.53
#